data_AF-A0A353R1Z5-F1
#
_entry.id   AF-A0A353R1Z5-F1
#
_cell.length_a   1.000
_cell.length_b   1.000
_cell.length_c   1.000
_cell.angle_alpha   90.00
_cell.angle_beta   90.00
_cell.angle_gamma   90.00
#
_symmetry.space_group_name_H-M   'P 1'
#
loop_
_entity.id
_entity.type
_entity.pdbx_description
1 polymer ?
#
loop_
_entity_poly.entity_id
_entity_poly.type
_entity_poly.pdbx_seq_one_letter_code
_entity_poly.pdbx_strand_id
1 'polypeptide(L)'
;MREDLLPLPQGSGGWIGDRIAEAALAAFNPFGSTLILIPLMLVGITLATHLSWITLAEGTGRLVLKGLEALRRVAARIRTRRAHHPGVDGVRAEPVSRLRRPAKASAEALRIDPPPRPVKRSERAERERQVPIFHDPSDAALPPLALLDPARAIEAAYTPEA
;
A
#
# COMPACT_ATOMS: atom_id res chain seq x y z
N MET A 1 -14.82 47.87 -10.23
CA MET A 1 -15.03 47.43 -11.61
C MET A 1 -15.87 46.16 -11.54
N ARG A 2 -17.19 46.31 -11.44
CA ARG A 2 -18.14 45.20 -11.50
C ARG A 2 -18.56 45.13 -12.95
N GLU A 3 -17.98 44.18 -13.68
CA GLU A 3 -18.55 43.75 -14.95
C GLU A 3 -19.90 43.13 -14.59
N ASP A 4 -20.97 43.82 -14.94
CA ASP A 4 -22.31 43.25 -14.96
C ASP A 4 -22.22 42.02 -15.86
N LEU A 5 -22.22 40.84 -15.23
CA LEU A 5 -22.36 39.56 -15.91
C LEU A 5 -23.73 39.59 -16.58
N LEU A 6 -23.79 40.16 -17.79
CA LEU A 6 -25.01 40.22 -18.60
C LEU A 6 -25.57 38.82 -18.65
N PRO A 7 -26.74 38.55 -18.03
CA PRO A 7 -27.32 37.23 -18.08
C PRO A 7 -27.55 36.92 -19.56
N LEU A 8 -26.86 35.89 -20.06
CA LEU A 8 -27.07 35.42 -21.42
C LEU A 8 -28.57 35.20 -21.58
N PRO A 9 -29.21 35.69 -22.65
CA PRO A 9 -30.66 35.71 -22.77
C PRO A 9 -31.33 34.32 -22.66
N GLN A 10 -30.55 33.23 -22.76
CA GLN A 10 -30.99 31.82 -22.66
C GLN A 10 -30.24 31.05 -21.55
N GLY A 11 -29.60 31.76 -20.60
CA GLY A 11 -28.87 31.14 -19.50
C GLY A 11 -27.63 30.34 -19.93
N SER A 12 -27.10 29.52 -19.02
CA SER A 12 -25.88 28.73 -19.24
C SER A 12 -26.10 27.47 -20.10
N GLY A 13 -27.34 27.01 -20.24
CA GLY A 13 -27.70 25.80 -21.01
C GLY A 13 -28.05 26.05 -22.48
N GLY A 14 -28.21 27.31 -22.89
CA GLY A 14 -28.70 27.69 -24.21
C GLY A 14 -30.10 27.13 -24.51
N TRP A 15 -30.57 27.34 -25.74
CA TRP A 15 -31.92 26.94 -26.15
C TRP A 15 -32.17 25.42 -26.04
N ILE A 16 -31.18 24.59 -26.38
CA ILE A 16 -31.31 23.12 -26.31
C ILE A 16 -31.40 22.66 -24.84
N GLY A 17 -30.53 23.18 -23.97
CA GLY A 17 -30.55 22.84 -22.56
C GLY A 17 -31.85 23.24 -21.89
N ASP A 18 -32.41 24.40 -22.26
CA ASP A 18 -33.70 24.87 -21.76
C ASP A 18 -34.84 23.91 -22.15
N ARG A 19 -34.89 23.45 -23.41
CA ARG A 19 -35.91 22.47 -23.85
C ARG A 19 -35.77 21.10 -23.18
N ILE A 20 -34.54 20.65 -22.97
CA ILE A 20 -34.29 19.40 -22.24
C ILE A 20 -34.70 19.54 -20.78
N ALA A 21 -34.41 20.68 -20.14
CA ALA A 21 -34.80 20.96 -18.76
C ALA A 21 -36.33 21.04 -18.61
N GLU A 22 -37.01 21.74 -19.51
CA GLU A 22 -38.47 21.83 -19.54
C GLU A 22 -39.11 20.45 -19.71
N ALA A 23 -38.63 19.64 -20.66
CA ALA A 23 -39.12 18.28 -20.87
C ALA A 23 -38.87 17.37 -19.66
N ALA A 24 -37.68 17.47 -19.04
CA ALA A 24 -37.34 16.70 -17.84
C ALA A 24 -38.22 17.09 -16.65
N LEU A 25 -38.44 18.39 -16.44
CA LEU A 25 -39.31 18.92 -15.37
C LEU A 25 -40.81 18.63 -15.60
N ALA A 26 -41.23 18.46 -16.85
CA ALA A 26 -42.59 18.04 -17.18
C ALA A 26 -42.79 16.53 -16.94
N ALA A 27 -41.78 15.72 -17.29
CA ALA A 27 -41.83 14.27 -17.11
C ALA A 27 -41.57 13.84 -15.65
N PHE A 28 -40.74 14.59 -14.93
CA PHE A 28 -40.28 14.30 -13.58
C PHE A 28 -40.33 15.54 -12.70
N ASN A 29 -40.39 15.39 -11.38
CA ASN A 29 -40.21 16.53 -10.48
C ASN A 29 -38.74 17.06 -10.53
N PRO A 30 -38.43 18.21 -9.90
CA PRO A 30 -37.07 18.78 -9.92
C PRO A 30 -35.97 17.84 -9.40
N PHE A 31 -36.29 17.02 -8.38
CA PHE A 31 -35.35 16.05 -7.83
C PHE A 31 -35.10 14.89 -8.80
N GLY A 32 -36.17 14.31 -9.37
CA GLY A 32 -36.10 13.23 -10.34
C GLY A 32 -35.40 13.65 -11.64
N SER A 33 -35.66 14.87 -12.11
CA SER A 33 -34.98 15.47 -13.25
C SER A 33 -33.47 15.46 -13.06
N THR A 34 -33.00 15.95 -11.90
CA THR A 34 -31.56 16.00 -11.59
C THR A 34 -30.96 14.59 -11.46
N LEU A 35 -31.66 13.69 -10.78
CA LEU A 35 -31.22 12.30 -10.57
C LEU A 35 -31.09 11.51 -11.87
N ILE A 36 -31.87 11.84 -12.91
CA ILE A 36 -31.80 11.18 -14.22
C ILE A 36 -30.83 11.90 -15.16
N LEU A 37 -30.85 13.24 -15.19
CA LEU A 37 -29.98 14.02 -16.07
C LEU A 37 -28.50 13.89 -15.73
N ILE A 38 -28.13 13.80 -14.45
CA ILE A 38 -26.73 13.60 -14.04
C ILE A 38 -26.14 12.29 -14.60
N PRO A 39 -26.71 11.10 -14.33
CA PRO A 39 -26.16 9.86 -14.87
C PRO A 39 -26.25 9.82 -16.40
N LEU A 40 -27.32 10.36 -17.01
CA LEU A 40 -27.42 10.44 -18.47
C LEU A 40 -26.29 11.30 -19.07
N MET A 41 -26.00 12.45 -18.46
CA MET A 41 -24.88 13.31 -18.84
C MET A 41 -23.54 12.58 -18.66
N LEU A 42 -23.32 11.91 -17.53
CA LEU A 42 -22.11 11.14 -17.27
C LEU A 42 -21.89 10.02 -18.30
N VAL A 43 -22.95 9.27 -18.63
CA VAL A 43 -22.92 8.23 -19.67
C VAL A 43 -22.65 8.86 -21.04
N GLY A 44 -23.35 9.94 -21.37
CA GLY A 44 -23.16 10.67 -22.63
C GLY A 44 -21.72 11.15 -22.83
N ILE A 45 -21.13 11.76 -21.80
CA ILE A 45 -19.72 12.19 -21.82
C ILE A 45 -18.79 10.99 -21.97
N THR A 46 -19.02 9.91 -21.21
CA THR A 46 -18.19 8.69 -21.25
C THR A 46 -18.17 8.08 -22.65
N LEU A 47 -19.33 8.03 -23.32
CA LEU A 47 -19.46 7.50 -24.68
C LEU A 47 -18.86 8.46 -25.72
N ALA A 48 -19.18 9.75 -25.66
CA ALA A 48 -18.70 10.74 -26.63
C ALA A 48 -17.17 10.90 -26.62
N THR A 49 -16.55 10.74 -25.45
CA THR A 49 -15.09 10.82 -25.30
C THR A 49 -14.38 9.48 -25.50
N HIS A 50 -15.11 8.38 -25.70
CA HIS A 50 -14.57 7.02 -25.70
C HIS A 50 -13.66 6.75 -24.49
N LEU A 51 -14.11 7.17 -23.31
CA LEU A 51 -13.28 7.19 -22.11
C LEU A 51 -12.94 5.77 -21.64
N SER A 52 -11.64 5.47 -21.55
CA SER A 52 -11.13 4.26 -20.92
C SER A 52 -11.11 4.44 -19.40
N TRP A 53 -11.98 3.72 -18.69
CA TRP A 53 -12.01 3.68 -17.23
C TRP A 53 -10.68 3.22 -16.61
N ILE A 54 -9.97 2.32 -17.28
CA ILE A 54 -8.66 1.84 -16.84
C ILE A 54 -7.64 2.98 -16.90
N THR A 55 -7.57 3.69 -18.03
CA THR A 55 -6.64 4.82 -18.20
C THR A 55 -6.96 5.95 -17.23
N LEU A 56 -8.25 6.21 -16.98
CA LEU A 56 -8.69 7.19 -16.00
C LEU A 56 -8.28 6.81 -14.57
N ALA A 57 -8.48 5.54 -14.17
CA ALA A 57 -8.12 5.04 -12.85
C ALA A 57 -6.60 5.10 -12.63
N GLU A 58 -5.82 4.63 -13.60
CA GLU A 58 -4.36 4.69 -13.57
C GLU A 58 -3.83 6.14 -13.53
N GLY A 59 -4.39 7.02 -14.35
CA GLY A 59 -4.05 8.45 -14.37
C GLY A 59 -4.32 9.11 -13.01
N THR A 60 -5.50 8.85 -12.45
CA THR A 60 -5.92 9.39 -11.15
C THR A 60 -5.03 8.85 -10.03
N GLY A 61 -4.78 7.54 -10.00
CA GLY A 61 -3.90 6.92 -9.01
C GLY A 61 -2.49 7.50 -9.04
N ARG A 62 -1.93 7.68 -10.25
CA ARG A 62 -0.61 8.31 -10.43
C ARG A 62 -0.57 9.75 -9.92
N LEU A 63 -1.60 10.55 -10.19
CA LEU A 63 -1.70 11.92 -9.70
C LEU A 63 -1.79 11.97 -8.18
N VAL A 64 -2.59 11.10 -7.56
CA VAL A 64 -2.73 11.01 -6.10
C VAL A 64 -1.40 10.64 -5.46
N LEU A 65 -0.70 9.62 -5.97
CA LEU A 65 0.61 9.20 -5.42
C LEU A 65 1.65 10.32 -5.57
N LYS A 66 1.75 10.95 -6.74
CA LYS A 66 2.65 12.09 -6.96
C LYS A 66 2.33 13.27 -6.05
N GLY A 67 1.04 13.55 -5.85
CA GLY A 67 0.56 14.60 -4.94
C GLY A 67 0.95 14.31 -3.49
N LEU A 68 0.77 13.06 -3.05
CA LEU A 68 1.15 12.62 -1.70
C LEU A 68 2.67 12.71 -1.48
N GLU A 69 3.47 12.28 -2.45
CA GLU A 69 4.92 12.45 -2.40
C GLU A 69 5.34 13.92 -2.36
N ALA A 70 4.70 14.77 -3.17
CA ALA A 70 4.97 16.20 -3.17
C ALA A 70 4.65 16.82 -1.80
N LEU A 71 3.52 16.46 -1.20
CA LEU A 71 3.13 16.90 0.13
C LEU A 71 4.13 16.43 1.19
N ARG A 72 4.57 15.16 1.14
CA ARG A 72 5.61 14.62 2.03
C ARG A 72 6.93 15.37 1.89
N ARG A 73 7.35 15.68 0.66
CA ARG A 73 8.57 16.47 0.38
C ARG A 73 8.46 17.88 0.96
N VAL A 74 7.33 18.55 0.79
CA VAL A 74 7.11 19.90 1.37
C VAL A 74 7.11 19.83 2.90
N ALA A 75 6.41 18.86 3.49
CA ALA A 75 6.39 18.67 4.93
C ALA A 75 7.80 18.41 5.51
N ALA A 76 8.61 17.58 4.85
CA ALA A 76 9.99 17.32 5.25
C ALA A 76 10.89 18.58 5.14
N ARG A 77 10.71 19.40 4.09
CA ARG A 77 11.42 20.68 3.93
C ARG A 77 11.05 21.69 5.01
N ILE A 78 9.79 21.74 5.43
CA ILE A 78 9.34 22.62 6.52
C ILE A 78 9.91 22.14 7.86
N ARG A 79 9.89 20.83 8.14
CA ARG A 79 10.47 20.25 9.37
C ARG A 79 11.97 20.50 9.48
N THR A 80 12.73 20.31 8.40
CA THR A 80 14.18 20.56 8.37
C THR A 80 14.52 22.04 8.54
N ARG A 81 13.75 22.95 7.92
CA ARG A 81 13.90 24.40 8.14
C ARG A 81 13.61 24.82 9.58
N ARG A 82 12.64 24.18 10.25
CA ARG A 82 12.37 24.41 11.69
C ARG A 82 13.49 23.85 12.58
N ALA A 83 14.10 22.74 12.21
CA ALA A 83 15.23 22.15 12.93
C ALA A 83 16.55 22.92 12.75
N HIS A 84 16.69 23.73 11.68
CA HIS A 84 17.88 24.53 11.39
C HIS A 84 17.81 25.98 11.90
N HIS A 85 16.86 26.32 12.77
CA HIS A 85 16.97 27.47 13.68
C HIS A 85 17.37 27.04 15.11
N PRO A 86 18.60 26.51 15.34
CA PRO A 86 19.18 26.51 16.67
C PRO A 86 19.72 27.92 16.93
N GLY A 87 18.84 28.80 17.41
CA GLY A 87 19.24 30.07 17.98
C GLY A 87 19.73 29.86 19.40
N VAL A 88 21.06 29.89 19.55
CA VAL A 88 21.82 30.46 20.67
C VAL A 88 21.71 29.77 22.03
N ASP A 89 22.67 28.88 22.30
CA ASP A 89 23.43 28.66 23.55
C ASP A 89 24.29 27.42 23.27
N GLY A 90 25.61 27.37 23.28
CA GLY A 90 26.68 28.19 23.81
C GLY A 90 27.83 27.20 24.04
N VAL A 91 29.07 27.63 23.82
CA VAL A 91 30.32 26.93 24.21
C VAL A 91 30.87 25.90 23.21
N ARG A 92 31.61 26.46 22.25
CA ARG A 92 32.96 26.06 21.84
C ARG A 92 33.65 25.11 22.85
N ALA A 93 33.93 23.88 22.44
CA ALA A 93 34.94 23.04 23.08
C ALA A 93 35.91 22.51 22.01
N GLU A 94 37.16 22.93 22.19
CA GLU A 94 38.40 22.73 21.44
C GLU A 94 38.67 21.33 20.84
N PRO A 95 39.44 21.24 19.74
CA PRO A 95 39.86 19.98 19.15
C PRO A 95 41.09 19.41 19.88
N VAL A 96 40.91 18.38 20.71
CA VAL A 96 42.05 17.64 21.28
C VAL A 96 42.42 16.49 20.33
N SER A 97 43.16 16.83 19.27
CA SER A 97 43.93 15.87 18.50
C SER A 97 45.29 15.66 19.15
N ARG A 98 45.39 14.78 20.16
CA ARG A 98 46.68 14.25 20.63
C ARG A 98 46.58 12.80 21.05
N LEU A 99 47.20 11.96 20.23
CA LEU A 99 48.06 10.83 20.63
C LEU A 99 47.44 9.75 21.54
N ARG A 100 47.02 8.64 20.92
CA ARG A 100 47.48 7.28 21.28
C ARG A 100 46.99 6.24 20.27
N ARG A 101 47.88 5.80 19.38
CA ARG A 101 48.04 4.36 19.15
C ARG A 101 48.95 3.88 20.29
N PRO A 102 48.56 2.82 21.02
CA PRO A 102 49.01 1.51 20.57
C PRO A 102 48.04 0.36 20.84
N ALA A 103 48.43 -0.78 20.27
CA ALA A 103 48.11 -2.15 20.67
C ALA A 103 46.77 -2.73 20.20
N LYS A 104 46.93 -3.65 19.23
CA LYS A 104 46.14 -4.87 19.09
C LYS A 104 45.67 -5.37 20.47
N ALA A 105 44.36 -5.35 20.69
CA ALA A 105 43.70 -6.17 21.69
C ALA A 105 42.53 -6.83 20.98
N SER A 106 42.69 -8.14 20.78
CA SER A 106 41.68 -9.16 20.54
C SER A 106 40.33 -8.69 19.99
N ALA A 107 40.06 -9.06 18.73
CA ALA A 107 38.69 -9.34 18.35
C ALA A 107 38.16 -10.36 19.36
N GLU A 108 37.30 -9.90 20.28
CA GLU A 108 36.41 -10.78 21.01
C GLU A 108 35.65 -11.56 19.93
N ALA A 109 36.07 -12.80 19.71
CA ALA A 109 35.49 -13.66 18.71
C ALA A 109 33.99 -13.73 19.00
N LEU A 110 33.19 -13.12 18.14
CA LEU A 110 31.75 -13.22 18.18
C LEU A 110 31.43 -14.72 18.15
N ARG A 111 31.06 -15.28 19.29
CA ARG A 111 30.53 -16.65 19.39
C ARG A 111 29.15 -16.63 18.73
N ILE A 112 29.14 -16.91 17.44
CA ILE A 112 27.93 -17.26 16.72
C ILE A 112 27.68 -18.73 17.04
N ASP A 113 26.69 -19.00 17.87
CA ASP A 113 26.24 -20.38 18.09
C ASP A 113 25.80 -20.97 16.74
N PRO A 114 26.22 -22.21 16.40
CA PRO A 114 25.82 -22.85 15.16
C PRO A 114 24.29 -22.95 15.08
N PRO A 115 23.66 -22.63 13.93
CA PRO A 115 22.23 -22.84 13.79
C PRO A 115 21.91 -24.34 14.03
N PRO A 116 20.80 -24.65 14.73
CA PRO A 116 20.43 -26.04 15.00
C PRO A 116 20.29 -26.80 13.68
N ARG A 117 20.83 -28.02 13.63
CA ARG A 117 20.83 -28.88 12.44
C ARG A 117 19.40 -29.03 11.92
N PRO A 118 19.14 -28.84 10.62
CA PRO A 118 17.80 -28.98 10.08
C PRO A 118 17.33 -30.44 10.25
N VAL A 119 16.20 -30.61 10.93
CA VAL A 119 15.49 -31.88 10.98
C VAL A 119 15.06 -32.21 9.55
N LYS A 120 15.58 -33.31 8.98
CA LYS A 120 15.19 -33.79 7.65
C LYS A 120 13.69 -34.12 7.68
N ARG A 121 12.85 -33.22 7.15
CA ARG A 121 11.44 -33.51 6.90
C ARG A 121 11.34 -34.47 5.73
N SER A 122 10.47 -35.47 5.83
CA SER A 122 10.23 -36.42 4.74
C SER A 122 9.45 -35.75 3.60
N GLU A 123 9.66 -36.20 2.36
CA GLU A 123 9.00 -35.63 1.17
C GLU A 123 7.47 -35.60 1.27
N ARG A 124 6.88 -36.53 2.02
CA ARG A 124 5.44 -36.62 2.27
C ARG A 124 4.92 -35.49 3.17
N ALA A 125 5.70 -35.08 4.17
CA ALA A 125 5.31 -34.02 5.11
C ALA A 125 5.24 -32.64 4.43
N GLU A 126 5.98 -32.44 3.34
CA GLU A 126 5.87 -31.22 2.53
C GLU A 126 4.69 -31.29 1.55
N ARG A 127 4.48 -32.45 0.89
CA ARG A 127 3.36 -32.66 -0.05
C ARG A 127 1.99 -32.49 0.62
N GLU A 128 1.78 -33.01 1.82
CA GLU A 128 0.50 -32.89 2.53
C GLU A 128 0.27 -31.50 3.16
N ARG A 129 1.31 -30.67 3.27
CA ARG A 129 1.18 -29.31 3.84
C ARG A 129 0.54 -28.34 2.85
N GLN A 130 0.63 -28.65 1.56
CA GLN A 130 -0.09 -27.93 0.51
C GLN A 130 -1.40 -28.67 0.24
N VAL A 131 -2.52 -28.10 0.67
CA VAL A 131 -3.84 -28.66 0.33
C VAL A 131 -4.05 -28.47 -1.18
N PRO A 132 -4.21 -29.56 -1.96
CA PRO A 132 -4.49 -29.44 -3.39
C PRO A 132 -5.86 -28.80 -3.60
N ILE A 133 -5.94 -27.80 -4.49
CA ILE A 133 -7.18 -27.08 -4.82
C ILE A 133 -8.13 -27.97 -5.68
N PHE A 134 -7.61 -29.07 -6.22
CA PHE A 134 -8.35 -30.01 -7.08
C PHE A 134 -8.35 -31.40 -6.44
N HIS A 135 -9.52 -32.05 -6.43
CA HIS A 135 -9.71 -33.36 -5.81
C HIS A 135 -9.61 -34.44 -6.89
N ASP A 136 -8.58 -35.29 -6.81
CA ASP A 136 -8.48 -36.52 -7.60
C ASP A 136 -8.99 -37.70 -6.73
N PRO A 137 -9.91 -38.55 -7.21
CA PRO A 137 -10.63 -39.50 -6.36
C PRO A 137 -9.84 -40.76 -5.95
N SER A 138 -8.51 -40.82 -6.15
CA SER A 138 -7.71 -42.03 -5.90
C SER A 138 -6.81 -42.02 -4.65
N ASP A 139 -6.86 -40.98 -3.79
CA ASP A 139 -5.95 -40.86 -2.63
C ASP A 139 -6.45 -41.53 -1.33
N ALA A 140 -7.33 -42.55 -1.47
CA ALA A 140 -8.07 -43.17 -0.38
C ALA A 140 -7.31 -44.26 0.41
N ALA A 141 -6.03 -44.06 0.76
CA ALA A 141 -5.28 -45.13 1.43
C ALA A 141 -4.50 -44.75 2.70
N LEU A 142 -4.22 -43.47 2.98
CA LEU A 142 -3.43 -43.12 4.17
C LEU A 142 -4.00 -41.93 4.95
N PRO A 143 -4.11 -42.04 6.28
CA PRO A 143 -4.60 -40.95 7.12
C PRO A 143 -3.63 -39.77 7.15
N PRO A 144 -4.12 -38.53 7.32
CA PRO A 144 -3.31 -37.31 7.26
C PRO A 144 -2.29 -37.25 8.41
N LEU A 145 -1.07 -36.76 8.10
CA LEU A 145 0.02 -36.63 9.07
C LEU A 145 -0.28 -35.66 10.22
N ALA A 146 -1.32 -34.82 10.11
CA ALA A 146 -1.77 -33.94 11.18
C ALA A 146 -2.32 -34.68 12.42
N LEU A 147 -2.63 -35.97 12.28
CA LEU A 147 -3.04 -36.83 13.41
C LEU A 147 -1.85 -37.30 14.25
N LEU A 148 -0.62 -37.05 13.82
CA LEU A 148 0.57 -37.45 14.58
C LEU A 148 0.97 -36.37 15.58
N ASP A 149 1.23 -36.78 16.81
CA ASP A 149 1.83 -35.91 17.82
C ASP A 149 3.26 -35.49 17.40
N PRO A 150 3.69 -34.26 17.74
CA PRO A 150 5.04 -33.83 17.45
C PRO A 150 6.05 -34.75 18.13
N ALA A 151 7.07 -35.19 17.38
CA ALA A 151 8.11 -36.03 17.92
C ALA A 151 8.80 -35.35 19.10
N ARG A 152 8.82 -36.01 20.26
CA ARG A 152 9.61 -35.58 21.43
C ARG A 152 11.09 -35.61 21.05
N ALA A 153 11.84 -34.57 21.40
CA ALA A 153 13.28 -34.52 21.16
C ALA A 153 13.93 -35.77 21.78
N ILE A 154 14.60 -36.58 20.95
CA ILE A 154 15.38 -37.72 21.41
C ILE A 154 16.66 -37.14 22.02
N GLU A 155 16.68 -36.94 23.33
CA GLU A 155 17.93 -36.88 24.06
C GLU A 155 18.53 -38.29 24.00
N ALA A 156 19.73 -38.42 23.46
CA ALA A 156 20.41 -39.69 23.34
C ALA A 156 20.75 -40.24 24.74
N ALA A 157 19.80 -40.96 25.35
CA ALA A 157 20.02 -41.71 26.57
C ALA A 157 20.60 -43.09 26.19
N TYR A 158 21.92 -43.14 25.97
CA TYR A 158 22.70 -44.37 26.07
C TYR A 158 24.08 -44.06 26.64
N THR A 159 24.28 -44.44 27.90
CA THR A 159 25.61 -44.68 28.48
C THR A 159 26.20 -45.93 27.83
N PRO A 160 27.46 -45.91 27.37
CA PRO A 160 28.15 -47.14 27.00
C PRO A 160 28.49 -47.91 28.29
N GLU A 161 27.86 -49.06 28.50
CA GLU A 161 28.34 -50.03 29.49
C GLU A 161 29.60 -50.73 28.95
N ALA A 162 30.57 -50.92 29.86
CA ALA A 162 31.86 -51.59 29.66
C ALA A 162 31.83 -52.99 30.27
#